data_AF-A0A2H0DX25-F1
#
_entry.id   AF-A0A2H0DX25-F1
#
_cell.length_a   1.000
_cell.length_b   1.000
_cell.length_c   1.000
_cell.angle_alpha   90.00
_cell.angle_beta   90.00
_cell.angle_gamma   90.00
#
_symmetry.space_group_name_H-M   'P 1'
#
loop_
_entity.id
_entity.type
_entity.pdbx_description
1 polymer ?
#
loop_
_entity_poly.entity_id
_entity_poly.type
_entity_poly.pdbx_seq_one_letter_code
_entity_poly.pdbx_strand_id
1 'polypeptide(L)'
;MMDVAFIFLAITVLFVLLIGLQSLFNLKICALCGAVSSTWIVLLVMFYVGIFNNPVLLGILMGGSVVGAMYLLEQKLPERFQIFKLPFFLTFISATYFAILQSFAFEVAAIPLLLWVFMGAIYAGRNITSLKNLGRKIIECCKNW
;
A
#
# COMPACT_ATOMS: atom_id res chain seq x y z
N MET A 1 -19.25 11.12 -3.75
CA MET A 1 -17.90 11.25 -4.32
C MET A 1 -17.02 10.30 -3.54
N MET A 2 -16.29 9.40 -4.21
CA MET A 2 -15.30 8.57 -3.51
C MET A 2 -14.02 9.38 -3.38
N ASP A 3 -13.68 9.74 -2.15
CA ASP A 3 -12.50 10.52 -1.85
C ASP A 3 -11.24 9.65 -1.91
N VAL A 4 -10.11 10.26 -2.27
CA VAL A 4 -8.79 9.59 -2.37
C VAL A 4 -8.43 8.89 -1.06
N ALA A 5 -8.82 9.49 0.07
CA ALA A 5 -8.65 8.94 1.40
C ALA A 5 -9.34 7.57 1.58
N PHE A 6 -10.56 7.42 1.03
CA PHE A 6 -11.31 6.16 1.10
C PHE A 6 -10.58 5.05 0.33
N ILE A 7 -9.98 5.37 -0.82
CA ILE A 7 -9.24 4.40 -1.63
C ILE A 7 -7.96 3.96 -0.92
N PHE A 8 -7.23 4.88 -0.29
CA PHE A 8 -6.05 4.55 0.49
C PHE A 8 -6.37 3.68 1.71
N LEU A 9 -7.47 3.97 2.37
CA LEU A 9 -7.99 3.15 3.46
C LEU A 9 -8.36 1.75 2.95
N ALA A 10 -9.07 1.65 1.82
CA ALA A 10 -9.43 0.39 1.20
C ALA A 10 -8.19 -0.46 0.85
N ILE A 11 -7.16 0.13 0.25
CA ILE A 11 -5.89 -0.57 -0.05
C ILE A 11 -5.25 -1.08 1.25
N THR A 12 -5.23 -0.25 2.29
CA THR A 12 -4.65 -0.61 3.59
C THR A 12 -5.40 -1.78 4.25
N VAL A 13 -6.74 -1.73 4.24
CA VAL A 13 -7.58 -2.80 4.79
C VAL A 13 -7.43 -4.08 3.97
N LEU A 14 -7.46 -4.00 2.64
CA LEU A 14 -7.25 -5.15 1.75
C LEU A 14 -5.87 -5.77 1.95
N PHE A 15 -4.84 -4.95 2.14
CA PHE A 15 -3.49 -5.44 2.43
C PHE A 15 -3.43 -6.25 3.73
N VAL A 16 -4.02 -5.73 4.81
CA VAL A 16 -4.07 -6.44 6.10
C VAL A 16 -4.90 -7.72 6.00
N LEU A 17 -6.05 -7.67 5.32
CA LEU A 17 -6.89 -8.85 5.08
C LEU A 17 -6.15 -9.91 4.26
N LEU A 18 -5.44 -9.52 3.20
CA LEU A 18 -4.68 -10.45 2.36
C LEU A 18 -3.49 -11.06 3.10
N ILE A 19 -2.81 -10.32 3.98
CA ILE A 19 -1.79 -10.91 4.88
C ILE A 19 -2.41 -11.97 5.79
N GLY A 20 -3.57 -11.67 6.38
CA GLY A 20 -4.30 -12.62 7.22
C GLY A 20 -4.69 -13.87 6.44
N LEU A 21 -5.23 -13.70 5.23
CA LEU A 21 -5.68 -14.78 4.37
C LEU A 21 -4.51 -15.62 3.84
N GLN A 22 -3.37 -15.00 3.51
CA GLN A 22 -2.15 -15.71 3.12
C GLN A 22 -1.62 -16.60 4.24
N SER A 23 -1.70 -16.13 5.49
CA SER A 23 -1.33 -16.93 6.65
C SER A 23 -2.22 -18.18 6.82
N LEU A 24 -3.41 -18.21 6.23
CA LEU A 24 -4.33 -19.36 6.25
C LEU A 24 -4.21 -20.24 4.99
N PHE A 25 -4.05 -19.65 3.81
CA PHE A 25 -4.16 -20.35 2.52
C PHE A 25 -2.81 -20.56 1.78
N ASN A 26 -1.69 -20.12 2.36
CA ASN A 26 -0.34 -20.32 1.83
C ASN A 26 -0.16 -19.85 0.36
N LEU A 27 -0.84 -18.74 0.00
CA LEU A 27 -0.82 -18.18 -1.35
C LEU A 27 0.51 -17.47 -1.62
N LYS A 28 1.15 -17.77 -2.76
CA LYS A 28 2.43 -17.19 -3.22
C LYS A 28 2.25 -15.89 -4.01
N ILE A 29 1.37 -15.00 -3.56
CA ILE A 29 1.09 -13.73 -4.26
C ILE A 29 1.50 -12.58 -3.36
N CYS A 30 1.99 -11.48 -3.93
CA CYS A 30 2.22 -10.27 -3.15
C CYS A 30 0.92 -9.70 -2.57
N ALA A 31 0.81 -9.64 -1.24
CA ALA A 31 -0.36 -9.07 -0.57
C ALA A 31 -0.60 -7.61 -0.99
N LEU A 32 0.49 -6.85 -1.19
CA LEU A 32 0.42 -5.47 -1.71
C LEU A 32 -0.04 -5.45 -3.16
N CYS A 33 0.56 -6.27 -4.05
CA CYS A 33 0.14 -6.34 -5.45
C CYS A 33 -1.31 -6.82 -5.58
N GLY A 34 -1.75 -7.78 -4.77
CA GLY A 34 -3.13 -8.25 -4.73
C GLY A 34 -4.10 -7.16 -4.27
N ALA A 35 -3.76 -6.42 -3.20
CA ALA A 35 -4.57 -5.32 -2.70
C ALA A 35 -4.70 -4.19 -3.74
N VAL A 36 -3.60 -3.78 -4.34
CA VAL A 36 -3.59 -2.72 -5.36
C VAL A 36 -4.31 -3.16 -6.62
N SER A 37 -4.06 -4.39 -7.09
CA SER A 37 -4.67 -4.92 -8.31
C SER A 37 -6.17 -5.07 -8.18
N SER A 38 -6.64 -5.66 -7.08
CA SER A 38 -8.07 -5.74 -6.80
C SER A 38 -8.70 -4.34 -6.71
N THR A 39 -8.02 -3.39 -6.04
CA THR A 39 -8.52 -2.02 -5.91
C THR A 39 -8.71 -1.35 -7.27
N TRP A 40 -7.69 -1.32 -8.13
CA TRP A 40 -7.83 -0.62 -9.41
C TRP A 40 -8.77 -1.33 -10.38
N ILE A 41 -8.86 -2.68 -10.34
CA ILE A 41 -9.84 -3.43 -11.14
C ILE A 41 -11.27 -3.04 -10.74
N VAL A 42 -11.56 -2.99 -9.44
CA VAL A 42 -12.88 -2.57 -8.92
C VAL A 42 -13.16 -1.12 -9.31
N LEU A 43 -12.19 -0.22 -9.15
CA LEU A 43 -12.34 1.18 -9.54
C LEU A 43 -12.53 1.36 -11.05
N LEU A 44 -11.88 0.54 -11.87
CA LEU A 44 -12.05 0.54 -13.33
C LEU A 44 -13.48 0.15 -13.70
N VAL A 45 -14.04 -0.90 -13.09
CA VAL A 45 -15.45 -1.28 -13.29
C VAL A 45 -16.37 -0.14 -12.85
N MET A 46 -16.13 0.47 -11.69
CA MET A 46 -16.91 1.62 -11.21
C MET A 46 -16.80 2.85 -12.11
N PHE A 47 -15.65 3.04 -12.75
CA PHE A 47 -15.43 4.11 -13.74
C PHE A 47 -16.31 3.88 -14.97
N TYR A 48 -16.35 2.66 -15.51
CA TYR A 48 -17.21 2.32 -16.65
C TYR A 48 -18.72 2.44 -16.36
N VAL A 49 -19.14 2.21 -15.12
CA VAL A 49 -20.54 2.35 -14.68
C VAL A 49 -20.88 3.81 -14.29
N GLY A 50 -19.92 4.74 -14.33
CA GLY A 50 -20.12 6.16 -14.03
C GLY A 50 -20.22 6.51 -12.54
N ILE A 51 -19.87 5.58 -11.65
CA ILE A 51 -19.89 5.76 -10.18
C ILE A 51 -18.60 6.43 -9.71
N PHE A 52 -17.48 6.18 -10.39
CA PHE A 52 -16.16 6.71 -10.06
C PHE A 52 -15.66 7.67 -11.14
N ASN A 53 -15.28 8.90 -10.75
CA ASN A 53 -14.95 9.99 -11.67
C ASN A 53 -13.54 10.56 -11.50
N ASN A 54 -12.60 9.81 -10.91
CA ASN A 54 -11.21 10.26 -10.75
C ASN A 54 -10.23 9.42 -11.59
N PRO A 55 -10.13 9.68 -12.92
CA PRO A 55 -9.28 8.91 -13.81
C PRO A 55 -7.77 9.09 -13.51
N VAL A 56 -7.38 10.20 -12.86
CA VAL A 56 -5.99 10.44 -12.46
C VAL A 56 -5.55 9.40 -11.46
N LEU A 57 -6.32 9.19 -10.38
CA LEU A 57 -5.99 8.21 -9.36
C LEU A 57 -6.00 6.78 -9.91
N LEU A 58 -6.97 6.46 -10.77
CA LEU A 58 -7.04 5.16 -11.46
C LEU A 58 -5.80 4.93 -12.32
N GLY A 59 -5.38 5.94 -13.09
CA GLY A 59 -4.17 5.90 -13.91
C GLY A 59 -2.90 5.70 -13.09
N ILE A 60 -2.78 6.32 -11.91
CA ILE A 60 -1.64 6.11 -11.02
C ILE A 60 -1.62 4.68 -10.47
N LEU A 61 -2.77 4.14 -10.06
CA LEU A 61 -2.87 2.77 -9.54
C LEU A 61 -2.60 1.71 -10.61
N MET A 62 -2.98 1.98 -11.86
CA MET A 62 -2.65 1.15 -13.02
C MET A 62 -1.20 1.36 -13.50
N GLY A 63 -0.57 2.46 -13.11
CA GLY A 63 0.70 2.94 -13.64
C GLY A 63 1.91 2.16 -13.12
N GLY A 64 2.80 1.75 -14.04
CA GLY A 64 4.00 0.99 -13.72
C GLY A 64 5.11 1.76 -13.01
N SER A 65 5.11 3.10 -13.04
CA SER A 65 6.22 3.91 -12.49
C SER A 65 6.35 3.77 -10.98
N VAL A 66 5.24 3.77 -10.24
CA VAL A 66 5.25 3.56 -8.78
C VAL A 66 5.75 2.16 -8.45
N VAL A 67 5.34 1.15 -9.23
CA VAL A 67 5.79 -0.24 -9.05
C VAL A 67 7.28 -0.37 -9.35
N GLY A 68 7.78 0.27 -10.41
CA GLY A 68 9.20 0.31 -10.74
C GLY A 68 10.06 0.98 -9.65
N ALA A 69 9.57 2.09 -9.08
CA ALA A 69 10.21 2.75 -7.95
C ALA A 69 10.27 1.83 -6.71
N MET A 70 9.17 1.12 -6.41
CA MET A 70 9.14 0.13 -5.34
C MET A 70 10.10 -1.04 -5.56
N TYR A 71 10.21 -1.52 -6.80
CA TYR A 71 11.13 -2.60 -7.16
C TYR A 71 12.60 -2.19 -6.95
N LEU A 72 12.97 -0.98 -7.39
CA LEU A 72 14.32 -0.44 -7.16
C LEU A 72 14.60 -0.20 -5.67
N LEU A 73 13.59 0.26 -4.92
CA LEU A 73 13.70 0.45 -3.48
C LEU A 73 13.93 -0.88 -2.78
N GLU A 74 13.20 -1.92 -3.17
CA GLU A 74 13.31 -3.26 -2.60
C GLU A 74 14.69 -3.89 -2.83
N GLN A 75 15.28 -3.73 -4.01
CA GLN A 75 16.64 -4.23 -4.28
C GLN A 75 17.71 -3.57 -3.40
N LYS A 76 17.48 -2.32 -2.96
CA LYS A 76 18.44 -1.56 -2.15
C LYS A 76 18.14 -1.61 -0.65
N LEU A 77 16.92 -1.96 -0.25
CA LEU A 77 16.53 -1.94 1.16
C LEU A 77 16.94 -3.23 1.89
N PRO A 78 17.61 -3.11 3.06
CA PRO A 78 17.84 -4.26 3.93
C PRO A 78 16.52 -4.90 4.38
N GLU A 79 16.51 -6.23 4.55
CA GLU A 79 15.31 -7.01 4.90
C GLU A 79 14.51 -6.45 6.09
N ARG A 80 15.21 -5.91 7.09
CA ARG A 80 14.61 -5.31 8.30
C ARG A 80 13.68 -4.14 8.01
N PHE A 81 13.82 -3.48 6.86
CA PHE A 81 13.02 -2.32 6.47
C PHE A 81 11.88 -2.68 5.51
N GLN A 82 11.71 -3.94 5.13
CA GLN A 82 10.59 -4.35 4.27
C GLN A 82 9.21 -4.18 4.93
N ILE A 83 9.15 -4.01 6.26
CA ILE A 83 7.92 -3.63 6.97
C ILE A 83 7.35 -2.28 6.49
N PHE A 84 8.20 -1.39 5.95
CA PHE A 84 7.80 -0.08 5.46
C PHE A 84 7.32 -0.07 4.00
N LYS A 85 7.22 -1.23 3.32
CA LYS A 85 6.80 -1.28 1.90
C LYS A 85 5.45 -0.60 1.65
N LEU A 86 4.45 -0.86 2.49
CA LEU A 86 3.13 -0.24 2.37
C LEU A 86 3.21 1.30 2.50
N PRO A 87 3.77 1.89 3.59
CA PRO A 87 3.88 3.34 3.69
C PRO A 87 4.71 3.96 2.56
N PHE A 88 5.78 3.32 2.10
CA PHE A 88 6.53 3.77 0.91
C PHE A 88 5.66 3.80 -0.34
N PHE A 89 4.91 2.74 -0.60
CA PHE A 89 4.05 2.64 -1.76
C PHE A 89 2.98 3.74 -1.78
N LEU A 90 2.27 3.95 -0.66
CA LEU A 90 1.29 5.03 -0.57
C LEU A 90 1.95 6.40 -0.71
N THR A 91 3.16 6.59 -0.17
CA THR A 91 3.91 7.85 -0.32
C THR A 91 4.26 8.13 -1.78
N PHE A 92 4.67 7.11 -2.55
CA PHE A 92 4.91 7.29 -3.99
C PHE A 92 3.64 7.60 -4.77
N ILE A 93 2.50 6.99 -4.44
CA ILE A 93 1.21 7.35 -5.04
C ILE A 93 0.87 8.80 -4.72
N SER A 94 0.95 9.20 -3.44
CA SER A 94 0.68 10.58 -3.01
C SER A 94 1.59 11.58 -3.71
N ALA A 95 2.89 11.28 -3.81
CA ALA A 95 3.86 12.13 -4.48
C ALA A 95 3.53 12.28 -5.98
N THR A 96 3.16 11.18 -6.65
CA THR A 96 2.75 11.20 -8.06
C THR A 96 1.45 12.00 -8.25
N TYR A 97 0.48 11.81 -7.36
CA TYR A 97 -0.80 12.53 -7.37
C TYR A 97 -0.60 14.04 -7.20
N PHE A 98 0.27 14.43 -6.24
CA PHE A 98 0.67 15.82 -6.03
C PHE A 98 1.40 16.40 -7.24
N ALA A 99 2.33 15.64 -7.84
CA ALA A 99 3.06 16.09 -9.02
C ALA A 99 2.15 16.37 -10.23
N ILE A 100 1.07 15.60 -10.39
CA ILE A 100 0.10 15.76 -11.49
C ILE A 100 -0.87 16.91 -11.22
N LEU A 101 -1.46 16.98 -10.03
CA LEU A 101 -2.53 17.95 -9.74
C LEU A 101 -2.03 19.28 -9.17
N GLN A 102 -0.75 19.36 -8.79
CA GLN A 102 -0.11 20.53 -8.16
C GLN A 102 -0.88 21.10 -6.96
N SER A 103 -1.75 20.30 -6.34
CA SER A 103 -2.62 20.70 -5.23
C SER A 103 -2.33 19.80 -4.03
N PHE A 104 -2.10 20.44 -2.89
CA PHE A 104 -1.80 19.74 -1.66
C PHE A 104 -3.09 19.36 -0.93
N ALA A 105 -3.50 18.11 -1.06
CA ALA A 105 -4.59 17.55 -0.26
C ALA A 105 -4.00 16.95 1.01
N PHE A 106 -4.19 17.63 2.16
CA PHE A 106 -3.71 17.15 3.46
C PHE A 106 -4.15 15.73 3.77
N GLU A 107 -5.36 15.33 3.35
CA GLU A 107 -5.91 13.99 3.55
C GLU A 107 -5.09 12.90 2.83
N VAL A 108 -4.55 13.22 1.65
CA VAL A 108 -3.72 12.31 0.83
C VAL A 108 -2.32 12.13 1.44
N ALA A 109 -1.85 13.10 2.23
CA ALA A 109 -0.59 13.02 2.95
C ALA A 109 -0.76 12.40 4.36
N ALA A 110 -1.90 12.62 5.02
CA ALA A 110 -2.14 12.20 6.39
C ALA A 110 -2.13 10.67 6.58
N ILE A 111 -2.76 9.91 5.66
CA ILE A 111 -2.81 8.45 5.75
C ILE A 111 -1.42 7.80 5.62
N PRO A 112 -0.58 8.13 4.61
CA PRO A 112 0.80 7.66 4.57
C PRO A 112 1.56 8.00 5.85
N LEU A 113 1.41 9.22 6.37
CA LEU A 113 2.09 9.68 7.60
C LEU A 113 1.70 8.84 8.82
N LEU A 114 0.40 8.56 8.98
CA LEU A 114 -0.11 7.68 10.03
C LEU A 114 0.44 6.26 9.90
N LEU A 115 0.50 5.71 8.67
CA LEU A 115 1.09 4.40 8.41
C LEU A 115 2.58 4.36 8.73
N TRP A 116 3.31 5.43 8.44
CA TRP A 116 4.73 5.58 8.80
C TRP A 116 4.92 5.55 10.32
N VAL A 117 4.12 6.31 11.06
CA VAL A 117 4.16 6.32 12.53
C VAL A 117 3.79 4.96 13.10
N PHE A 118 2.73 4.34 12.58
CA PHE A 118 2.26 3.03 13.04
C PHE A 118 3.29 1.92 12.78
N MET A 119 3.81 1.81 11.56
CA MET A 119 4.86 0.83 11.22
C MET A 119 6.19 1.16 11.92
N GLY A 120 6.48 2.44 12.13
CA GLY A 120 7.63 2.90 12.91
C GLY A 120 7.54 2.47 14.37
N ALA A 121 6.36 2.57 14.98
CA ALA A 121 6.09 2.10 16.34
C ALA A 121 6.22 0.58 16.44
N ILE A 122 5.72 -0.18 15.45
CA ILE A 122 5.91 -1.64 15.39
C ILE A 122 7.40 -1.99 15.28
N TYR A 123 8.16 -1.27 14.44
CA TYR A 123 9.59 -1.49 14.27
C TYR A 123 10.38 -1.15 15.55
N ALA A 124 10.06 -0.06 16.24
CA ALA A 124 10.67 0.31 17.52
C ALA A 124 10.32 -0.71 18.62
N GLY A 125 9.08 -1.19 18.63
CA GLY A 125 8.55 -2.20 19.54
C GLY A 125 8.97 -3.64 19.22
N ARG A 126 9.87 -3.88 18.26
CA ARG A 126 10.28 -5.23 17.82
C ARG A 126 10.86 -6.13 18.93
N ASN A 127 11.27 -5.55 20.06
CA ASN A 127 11.74 -6.28 21.23
C ASN A 127 10.61 -6.90 22.07
N ILE A 128 9.34 -6.51 21.82
CA ILE A 128 8.16 -7.06 22.48
C ILE A 128 7.68 -8.28 21.68
N THR A 129 7.45 -9.40 22.37
CA THR A 129 7.13 -10.73 21.77
C THR A 129 5.92 -10.71 20.84
N SER A 130 4.87 -9.95 21.15
CA SER A 130 3.66 -9.84 20.31
C SER A 130 3.92 -9.12 18.98
N LEU A 131 4.69 -8.01 19.02
CA LEU A 131 5.02 -7.21 17.84
C LEU A 131 6.09 -7.87 16.96
N LYS A 132 6.96 -8.69 17.55
CA LYS A 132 7.97 -9.46 16.82
C LYS A 132 7.33 -10.43 15.83
N ASN A 133 6.26 -11.13 16.21
CA ASN A 133 5.56 -12.05 15.32
C ASN A 133 4.82 -11.33 14.18
N LEU A 134 4.20 -10.19 14.46
CA LEU A 134 3.54 -9.36 13.44
C LEU A 134 4.54 -8.82 12.41
N GLY A 135 5.63 -8.20 12.87
CA GLY A 135 6.68 -7.69 11.98
C GLY A 135 7.29 -8.79 11.11
N ARG A 136 7.49 -9.99 11.68
CA ARG A 136 8.03 -11.14 10.94
C ARG A 136 7.06 -11.65 9.87
N LYS A 137 5.76 -11.79 10.17
CA LYS A 137 4.75 -12.15 9.18
C LYS A 137 4.67 -11.16 8.02
N ILE A 138 4.75 -9.86 8.32
CA ILE A 138 4.74 -8.82 7.28
C ILE A 138 5.98 -8.93 6.40
N ILE A 139 7.18 -9.10 6.98
CA ILE A 139 8.43 -9.23 6.23
C ILE A 139 8.47 -10.54 5.40
N GLU A 140 7.99 -11.66 5.96
CA GLU A 140 7.96 -12.96 5.28
C GLU A 140 6.96 -12.99 4.13
N CYS A 141 5.77 -12.39 4.32
CA CYS A 141 4.88 -12.09 3.21
C CYS A 141 5.69 -11.27 2.21
N CYS A 142 6.25 -10.14 2.64
CA CYS A 142 7.04 -9.23 1.80
C CYS A 142 8.17 -9.82 0.94
N LYS A 143 8.65 -11.02 1.25
CA LYS A 143 9.85 -11.65 0.70
C LYS A 143 9.58 -12.82 -0.25
N ASN A 144 8.53 -13.62 -0.04
CA ASN A 144 8.37 -14.95 -0.67
C ASN A 144 7.27 -15.01 -1.76
N TRP A 145 7.26 -14.07 -2.69
CA TRP A 145 6.35 -14.05 -3.84
C TRP A 145 7.10 -14.03 -5.16
#